data_AF-A0A9D2QSC3-F1
#
_entry.id   AF-A0A9D2QSC3-F1
#
_cell.length_a   1.000
_cell.length_b   1.000
_cell.length_c   1.000
_cell.angle_alpha   90.00
_cell.angle_beta   90.00
_cell.angle_gamma   90.00
#
_symmetry.space_group_name_H-M   'P 1'
#
loop_
_entity.id
_entity.type
_entity.pdbx_description
1 polymer ?
#
loop_
_entity_poly.entity_id
_entity_poly.type
_entity_poly.pdbx_seq_one_letter_code
_entity_poly.pdbx_strand_id
1 'polypeptide(L)'
;DLKESMGEDPRGLKILYCMLKAAVISWEKYQEQGIEEKVFDDTMKCFTRFVEEHKASYGVYGFDRDFWTGRQLSLQLFRLGELEYEKVEEDNGERYISIHIPSDAVLDPEQIKGSLGQAKEFFAKQDPSWDKVSYKCCSWLLSPALKELLGEKSRILKFQEMFAVEEVYKDSNEFMEWVFKRKDLPLEDLPEETSLQKNMKAHLLSGGWVGEGMGCLKTEY
;
A
#
# COMPACT_ATOMS: atom_id res chain seq x y z
N ASP A 1 20.00 -16.26 -6.00
CA ASP A 1 18.67 -15.61 -5.90
C ASP A 1 17.58 -16.64 -6.25
N LEU A 2 16.39 -16.58 -5.65
CA LEU A 2 15.26 -17.46 -6.00
C LEU A 2 14.85 -17.27 -7.48
N LYS A 3 14.94 -16.04 -8.00
CA LYS A 3 14.63 -15.76 -9.42
C LYS A 3 15.62 -16.43 -10.37
N GLU A 4 16.91 -16.42 -10.03
CA GLU A 4 17.95 -17.07 -10.83
C GLU A 4 17.73 -18.59 -10.94
N SER A 5 17.23 -19.24 -9.90
CA SER A 5 17.03 -20.70 -9.90
C SER A 5 15.79 -21.17 -10.69
N MET A 6 14.82 -20.28 -10.94
CA MET A 6 13.57 -20.61 -11.64
C MET A 6 13.64 -20.46 -13.17
N GLY A 7 14.69 -19.82 -13.68
CA GLY A 7 14.83 -19.47 -15.10
C GLY A 7 13.79 -18.46 -15.56
N GLU A 8 13.44 -18.48 -16.84
CA GLU A 8 12.45 -17.53 -17.41
C GLU A 8 11.08 -17.65 -16.73
N ASP A 9 10.54 -16.51 -16.28
CA ASP A 9 9.20 -16.41 -15.71
C ASP A 9 8.52 -15.10 -16.17
N PRO A 10 8.23 -14.96 -17.48
CA PRO A 10 7.78 -13.70 -18.07
C PRO A 10 6.43 -13.19 -17.54
N ARG A 11 5.68 -14.05 -16.82
CA ARG A 11 4.40 -13.69 -16.19
C ARG A 11 4.44 -13.81 -14.66
N GLY A 12 5.59 -14.11 -14.08
CA GLY A 12 5.76 -14.27 -12.64
C GLY A 12 4.94 -15.39 -12.00
N LEU A 13 4.47 -16.38 -12.79
CA LEU A 13 3.61 -17.43 -12.27
C LEU A 13 4.41 -18.49 -11.50
N LYS A 14 5.69 -18.68 -11.84
CA LYS A 14 6.57 -19.57 -11.07
C LYS A 14 6.88 -18.97 -9.71
N ILE A 15 7.24 -17.68 -9.65
CA ILE A 15 7.49 -17.00 -8.37
C ILE A 15 6.21 -16.93 -7.52
N LEU A 16 5.04 -16.69 -8.14
CA LEU A 16 3.76 -16.76 -7.45
C LEU A 16 3.52 -18.13 -6.81
N TYR A 17 3.76 -19.22 -7.55
CA TYR A 17 3.65 -20.57 -6.99
C TYR A 17 4.57 -20.76 -5.77
N CYS A 18 5.84 -20.35 -5.87
CA CYS A 18 6.78 -20.42 -4.75
C CYS A 18 6.29 -19.63 -3.53
N MET A 19 5.72 -18.44 -3.74
CA MET A 19 5.19 -17.59 -2.67
C MET A 19 3.90 -18.14 -2.05
N LEU A 20 3.01 -18.73 -2.84
CA LEU A 20 1.83 -19.43 -2.32
C LEU A 20 2.22 -20.68 -1.52
N LYS A 21 3.29 -21.37 -1.92
CA LYS A 21 3.88 -22.45 -1.10
C LYS A 21 4.47 -21.91 0.20
N ALA A 22 5.12 -20.75 0.16
CA ALA A 22 5.62 -20.09 1.37
C ALA A 22 4.48 -19.62 2.29
N ALA A 23 3.31 -19.24 1.75
CA ALA A 23 2.15 -18.85 2.54
C ALA A 23 1.66 -19.98 3.47
N VAL A 24 1.83 -21.24 3.07
CA VAL A 24 1.54 -22.40 3.94
C VAL A 24 2.47 -22.43 5.16
N ILE A 25 3.75 -22.11 4.97
CA ILE A 25 4.73 -22.00 6.07
C ILE A 25 4.40 -20.76 6.93
N SER A 26 4.00 -19.66 6.30
CA SER A 26 3.55 -18.47 7.03
C SER A 26 2.34 -18.79 7.90
N TRP A 27 1.39 -19.60 7.43
CA TRP A 27 0.23 -20.01 8.22
C TRP A 27 0.62 -20.72 9.52
N GLU A 28 1.58 -21.65 9.46
CA GLU A 28 2.10 -22.34 10.67
C GLU A 28 2.62 -21.31 11.69
N LYS A 29 3.35 -20.28 11.25
CA LYS A 29 3.85 -19.20 12.12
C LYS A 29 2.73 -18.33 12.70
N TYR A 30 1.67 -18.07 11.94
CA TYR A 30 0.49 -17.35 12.47
C TYR A 30 -0.15 -18.14 13.61
N GLN A 31 -0.29 -19.47 13.44
CA GLN A 31 -0.82 -20.35 14.48
C GLN A 31 0.06 -20.38 15.74
N GLU A 32 1.39 -20.45 15.56
CA GLU A 32 2.36 -20.39 16.67
C GLU A 32 2.27 -19.08 17.47
N GLN A 33 1.99 -17.95 16.80
CA GLN A 33 1.83 -16.64 17.43
C GLN A 33 0.39 -16.36 17.91
N GLY A 34 -0.53 -17.31 17.72
CA GLY A 34 -1.94 -17.14 18.07
C GLY A 34 -2.62 -15.99 17.32
N ILE A 35 -2.16 -15.68 16.10
CA ILE A 35 -2.77 -14.69 15.23
C ILE A 35 -4.00 -15.30 14.55
N GLU A 36 -5.10 -14.55 14.54
CA GLU A 36 -6.38 -15.03 14.01
C GLU A 36 -6.32 -15.36 12.52
N GLU A 37 -6.99 -16.44 12.11
CA GLU A 37 -7.12 -16.90 10.72
C GLU A 37 -7.57 -15.77 9.79
N LYS A 38 -8.51 -14.94 10.25
CA LYS A 38 -9.01 -13.80 9.49
C LYS A 38 -7.89 -12.83 9.09
N VAL A 39 -6.91 -12.57 9.97
CA VAL A 39 -5.77 -11.68 9.67
C VAL A 39 -4.88 -12.31 8.60
N PHE A 40 -4.65 -13.63 8.67
CA PHE A 40 -3.92 -14.36 7.64
C PHE A 40 -4.64 -14.24 6.29
N ASP A 41 -5.92 -14.60 6.23
CA ASP A 41 -6.71 -14.56 4.99
C ASP A 41 -6.73 -13.16 4.37
N ASP A 42 -6.99 -12.14 5.18
CA ASP A 42 -7.04 -10.76 4.71
C ASP A 42 -5.68 -10.25 4.23
N THR A 43 -4.59 -10.68 4.87
CA THR A 43 -3.22 -10.35 4.46
C THR A 43 -2.83 -11.07 3.17
N MET A 44 -3.17 -12.36 3.03
CA MET A 44 -2.80 -13.17 1.86
C MET A 44 -3.67 -12.88 0.62
N LYS A 45 -4.82 -12.21 0.77
CA LYS A 45 -5.61 -11.69 -0.37
C LYS A 45 -4.82 -10.74 -1.28
N CYS A 46 -3.70 -10.19 -0.83
CA CYS A 46 -2.79 -9.42 -1.68
C CYS A 46 -2.39 -10.19 -2.96
N PHE A 47 -2.19 -11.52 -2.91
CA PHE A 47 -1.86 -12.31 -4.09
C PHE A 47 -2.97 -12.27 -5.15
N THR A 48 -4.23 -12.44 -4.72
CA THR A 48 -5.38 -12.37 -5.64
C THR A 48 -5.48 -10.97 -6.24
N ARG A 49 -5.38 -9.94 -5.40
CA ARG A 49 -5.41 -8.55 -5.82
C ARG A 49 -4.34 -8.23 -6.85
N PHE A 50 -3.08 -8.60 -6.60
CA PHE A 50 -1.98 -8.33 -7.53
C PHE A 50 -2.13 -9.07 -8.88
N VAL A 51 -2.67 -10.30 -8.86
CA VAL A 51 -2.96 -11.03 -10.09
C VAL A 51 -4.09 -10.37 -10.91
N GLU A 52 -5.11 -9.86 -10.24
CA GLU A 52 -6.20 -9.12 -10.88
C GLU A 52 -5.76 -7.75 -11.41
N GLU A 53 -4.94 -7.02 -10.65
CA GLU A 53 -4.33 -5.76 -11.07
C GLU A 53 -3.46 -5.94 -12.31
N HIS A 54 -2.62 -6.99 -12.35
CA HIS A 54 -1.82 -7.28 -13.53
C HIS A 54 -2.71 -7.50 -14.77
N LYS A 55 -3.83 -8.22 -14.62
CA LYS A 55 -4.80 -8.39 -15.71
C LYS A 55 -5.46 -7.07 -16.10
N ALA A 56 -5.79 -6.20 -15.16
CA ALA A 56 -6.35 -4.90 -15.45
C ALA A 56 -5.36 -4.01 -16.24
N SER A 57 -4.08 -4.04 -15.89
CA SER A 57 -3.04 -3.21 -16.52
C SER A 57 -2.57 -3.75 -17.88
N TYR A 58 -2.46 -5.08 -18.03
CA TYR A 58 -1.81 -5.71 -19.20
C TYR A 58 -2.73 -6.63 -20.01
N GLY A 59 -4.00 -6.79 -19.61
CA GLY A 59 -4.98 -7.63 -20.29
C GLY A 59 -4.81 -9.14 -20.07
N VAL A 60 -3.78 -9.57 -19.33
CA VAL A 60 -3.46 -10.98 -19.07
C VAL A 60 -3.15 -11.21 -17.60
N TYR A 61 -3.50 -12.37 -17.06
CA TYR A 61 -3.09 -12.74 -15.70
C TYR A 61 -1.57 -12.95 -15.63
N GLY A 62 -0.97 -12.37 -14.60
CA GLY A 62 0.44 -12.44 -14.26
C GLY A 62 0.66 -11.93 -12.84
N PHE A 63 1.90 -11.96 -12.36
CA PHE A 63 2.25 -11.52 -11.01
C PHE A 63 3.63 -10.87 -11.00
N ASP A 64 3.68 -9.56 -10.76
CA ASP A 64 4.89 -8.73 -10.87
C ASP A 64 5.17 -7.96 -9.56
N ARG A 65 4.56 -8.38 -8.45
CA ARG A 65 4.65 -7.77 -7.11
C ARG A 65 5.39 -8.62 -6.10
N ASP A 66 6.24 -9.52 -6.58
CA ASP A 66 7.01 -10.44 -5.73
C ASP A 66 7.99 -9.69 -4.80
N PHE A 67 8.48 -8.51 -5.22
CA PHE A 67 9.30 -7.62 -4.38
C PHE A 67 8.55 -7.09 -3.14
N TRP A 68 7.22 -7.17 -3.12
CA TRP A 68 6.37 -6.69 -2.04
C TRP A 68 6.01 -7.80 -1.05
N THR A 69 5.51 -8.93 -1.58
CA THR A 69 4.81 -9.99 -0.83
C THR A 69 5.68 -10.74 0.17
N GLY A 70 7.00 -10.58 0.12
CA GLY A 70 7.90 -11.08 1.16
C GLY A 70 7.54 -10.59 2.56
N ARG A 71 7.02 -9.35 2.69
CA ARG A 71 6.65 -8.74 3.98
C ARG A 71 5.44 -9.42 4.64
N GLN A 72 4.44 -9.77 3.84
CA GLN A 72 3.24 -10.49 4.26
C GLN A 72 3.62 -11.91 4.70
N LEU A 73 4.45 -12.57 3.91
CA LEU A 73 4.91 -13.93 4.17
C LEU A 73 5.83 -14.02 5.40
N SER A 74 6.56 -12.96 5.72
CA SER A 74 7.50 -12.92 6.85
C SER A 74 6.89 -12.45 8.17
N LEU A 75 5.57 -12.19 8.23
CA LEU A 75 4.89 -11.61 9.40
C LEU A 75 5.44 -10.21 9.75
N GLN A 76 5.93 -9.50 8.74
CA GLN A 76 6.39 -8.12 8.85
C GLN A 76 5.25 -7.14 8.54
N LEU A 77 4.36 -7.49 7.61
CA LEU A 77 3.20 -6.70 7.20
C LEU A 77 1.89 -7.49 7.37
N PHE A 78 0.86 -6.82 7.89
CA PHE A 78 -0.48 -7.38 8.11
C PHE A 78 -1.55 -6.47 7.53
N ARG A 79 -2.61 -7.03 6.95
CA ARG A 79 -3.84 -6.28 6.65
C ARG A 79 -4.79 -6.34 7.85
N LEU A 80 -5.16 -5.17 8.37
CA LEU A 80 -6.03 -5.04 9.55
C LEU A 80 -7.14 -4.04 9.25
N GLY A 81 -8.28 -4.52 8.76
CA GLY A 81 -9.34 -3.66 8.22
C GLY A 81 -9.05 -3.25 6.77
N GLU A 82 -9.01 -1.94 6.53
CA GLU A 82 -8.83 -1.36 5.18
C GLU A 82 -7.37 -1.15 4.79
N LEU A 83 -6.47 -1.03 5.77
CA LEU A 83 -5.07 -0.70 5.56
C LEU A 83 -4.14 -1.89 5.85
N GLU A 84 -2.93 -1.77 5.34
CA GLU A 84 -1.81 -2.67 5.59
C GLU A 84 -0.78 -1.99 6.49
N TYR A 85 -0.20 -2.74 7.41
CA TYR A 85 0.67 -2.22 8.47
C TYR A 85 1.94 -3.03 8.57
N GLU A 86 3.07 -2.40 8.37
CA GLU A 86 4.40 -3.00 8.36
C GLU A 86 5.22 -2.56 9.57
N LYS A 87 5.80 -3.50 10.30
CA LYS A 87 6.80 -3.20 11.33
C LYS A 87 8.11 -2.77 10.67
N VAL A 88 8.58 -1.56 10.98
CA VAL A 88 9.86 -1.05 10.51
C VAL A 88 10.77 -0.79 11.70
N GLU A 89 12.01 -1.28 11.61
CA GLU A 89 13.11 -1.00 12.51
C GLU A 89 14.31 -0.58 11.65
N GLU A 90 14.70 0.68 11.79
CA GLU A 90 15.79 1.30 11.03
C GLU A 90 17.14 0.97 11.69
N ASP A 91 18.25 1.09 10.93
CA ASP A 91 19.60 0.81 11.43
C ASP A 91 20.01 1.72 12.62
N ASN A 92 19.40 2.90 12.73
CA ASN A 92 19.60 3.84 13.83
C ASN A 92 18.80 3.46 15.11
N GLY A 93 18.03 2.37 15.08
CA GLY A 93 17.17 1.90 16.16
C GLY A 93 15.79 2.53 16.22
N GLU A 94 15.43 3.40 15.26
CA GLU A 94 14.08 3.96 15.16
C GLU A 94 13.08 2.87 14.78
N ARG A 95 11.95 2.84 15.48
CA ARG A 95 10.85 1.91 15.22
C ARG A 95 9.55 2.66 14.92
N TYR A 96 8.86 2.24 13.87
CA TYR A 96 7.54 2.76 13.51
C TYR A 96 6.72 1.72 12.76
N ILE A 97 5.42 1.94 12.68
CA ILE A 97 4.53 1.17 11.81
C ILE A 97 4.35 1.95 10.50
N SER A 98 4.78 1.37 9.39
CA SER A 98 4.53 1.91 8.06
C SER A 98 3.14 1.49 7.59
N ILE A 99 2.31 2.47 7.24
CA ILE A 99 0.95 2.29 6.71
C ILE A 99 1.02 2.26 5.20
N HIS A 100 0.43 1.21 4.63
CA HIS A 100 0.25 1.00 3.21
C HIS A 100 -1.24 1.02 2.86
N ILE A 101 -1.58 1.54 1.69
CA ILE A 101 -2.98 1.65 1.22
C ILE A 101 -3.21 0.68 0.07
N PRO A 102 -3.83 -0.48 0.32
CA PRO A 102 -4.26 -1.38 -0.72
C PRO A 102 -5.19 -0.71 -1.74
N SER A 103 -5.12 -1.13 -3.01
CA SER A 103 -5.94 -0.52 -4.08
C SER A 103 -7.44 -0.74 -3.92
N ASP A 104 -7.82 -1.76 -3.15
CA ASP A 104 -9.20 -2.10 -2.77
C ASP A 104 -9.65 -1.45 -1.46
N ALA A 105 -8.80 -0.64 -0.82
CA ALA A 105 -9.12 0.00 0.44
C ALA A 105 -10.27 0.99 0.28
N VAL A 106 -11.25 0.90 1.17
CA VAL A 106 -12.35 1.86 1.25
C VAL A 106 -11.93 3.01 2.16
N LEU A 107 -11.56 4.15 1.55
CA LEU A 107 -11.16 5.38 2.25
C LEU A 107 -12.32 6.11 2.95
N ASP A 108 -13.32 5.37 3.44
CA ASP A 108 -14.34 5.94 4.31
C ASP A 108 -13.72 6.27 5.69
N PRO A 109 -13.87 7.50 6.21
CA PRO A 109 -13.17 7.91 7.42
C PRO A 109 -13.39 6.99 8.63
N GLU A 110 -14.58 6.43 8.80
CA GLU A 110 -14.88 5.57 9.95
C GLU A 110 -14.26 4.18 9.79
N GLN A 111 -14.20 3.65 8.56
CA GLN A 111 -13.53 2.38 8.28
C GLN A 111 -12.01 2.52 8.43
N ILE A 112 -11.43 3.64 8.00
CA ILE A 112 -10.00 3.94 8.20
C ILE A 112 -9.67 4.06 9.69
N LYS A 113 -10.47 4.79 10.47
CA LYS A 113 -10.29 4.86 11.93
C LYS A 113 -10.41 3.48 12.58
N GLY A 114 -11.39 2.67 12.15
CA GLY A 114 -11.53 1.29 12.60
C GLY A 114 -10.30 0.43 12.30
N SER A 115 -9.73 0.59 11.10
CA SER A 115 -8.47 -0.04 10.68
C SER A 115 -7.30 0.36 11.59
N LEU A 116 -7.13 1.66 11.84
CA LEU A 116 -6.09 2.21 12.72
C LEU A 116 -6.22 1.70 14.16
N GLY A 117 -7.46 1.64 14.68
CA GLY A 117 -7.74 1.07 16.00
C GLY A 117 -7.35 -0.40 16.10
N GLN A 118 -7.74 -1.21 15.10
CA GLN A 118 -7.36 -2.63 15.03
C GLN A 118 -5.84 -2.80 15.01
N ALA A 119 -5.11 -1.97 14.27
CA ALA A 119 -3.65 -2.03 14.22
C ALA A 119 -3.01 -1.77 15.59
N LYS A 120 -3.45 -0.71 16.28
CA LYS A 120 -2.94 -0.38 17.61
C LYS A 120 -3.15 -1.52 18.60
N GLU A 121 -4.36 -2.07 18.64
CA GLU A 121 -4.68 -3.21 19.50
C GLU A 121 -3.89 -4.46 19.13
N PHE A 122 -3.78 -4.76 17.84
CA PHE A 122 -3.06 -5.91 17.32
C PHE A 122 -1.59 -5.87 17.72
N PHE A 123 -0.86 -4.80 17.39
CA PHE A 123 0.58 -4.73 17.65
C PHE A 123 0.88 -4.68 19.15
N ALA A 124 0.11 -3.93 19.95
CA ALA A 124 0.29 -3.89 21.41
C ALA A 124 0.06 -5.26 22.07
N LYS A 125 -0.90 -6.05 21.56
CA LYS A 125 -1.17 -7.42 22.04
C LYS A 125 -0.06 -8.40 21.64
N GLN A 126 0.46 -8.29 20.42
CA GLN A 126 1.48 -9.21 19.89
C GLN A 126 2.84 -8.97 20.53
N ASP A 127 3.24 -7.71 20.69
CA ASP A 127 4.49 -7.33 21.34
C ASP A 127 4.33 -5.93 21.96
N PRO A 128 4.25 -5.83 23.29
CA PRO A 128 4.09 -4.55 23.98
C PRO A 128 5.19 -3.51 23.69
N SER A 129 6.34 -3.91 23.13
CA SER A 129 7.38 -2.96 22.69
C SER A 129 6.96 -2.12 21.46
N TRP A 130 5.90 -2.53 20.76
CA TRP A 130 5.27 -1.77 19.68
C TRP A 130 4.09 -0.92 20.17
N ASP A 131 3.81 -0.88 21.47
CA ASP A 131 2.86 0.09 22.02
C ASP A 131 3.41 1.53 21.83
N LYS A 132 2.54 2.45 21.43
CA LYS A 132 2.84 3.89 21.24
C LYS A 132 3.95 4.25 20.25
N VAL A 133 4.41 3.32 19.41
CA VAL A 133 5.28 3.68 18.28
C VAL A 133 4.54 4.60 17.30
N SER A 134 5.29 5.39 16.55
CA SER A 134 4.69 6.24 15.51
C SER A 134 4.15 5.41 14.35
N TYR A 135 3.13 5.95 13.68
CA TYR A 135 2.59 5.39 12.45
C TYR A 135 2.91 6.37 11.32
N LYS A 136 3.56 5.89 10.25
CA LYS A 136 3.99 6.73 9.13
C LYS A 136 3.41 6.20 7.83
N CYS A 137 3.20 7.07 6.86
CA CYS A 137 2.74 6.69 5.53
C CYS A 137 3.50 7.50 4.48
N CYS A 138 4.09 6.81 3.50
CA CYS A 138 4.59 7.45 2.29
C CYS A 138 3.67 7.07 1.12
N SER A 139 2.99 8.06 0.54
CA SER A 139 2.07 7.78 -0.57
C SER A 139 1.75 9.03 -1.38
N TRP A 140 1.43 8.84 -2.66
CA TRP A 140 0.86 9.89 -3.50
C TRP A 140 -0.44 10.46 -2.93
N LEU A 141 -1.18 9.69 -2.12
CA LEU A 141 -2.39 10.16 -1.41
C LEU A 141 -2.07 11.27 -0.40
N LEU A 142 -0.82 11.36 0.07
CA LEU A 142 -0.35 12.43 0.97
C LEU A 142 0.22 13.63 0.20
N SER A 143 0.22 13.61 -1.13
CA SER A 143 0.70 14.75 -1.92
C SER A 143 -0.17 16.00 -1.67
N PRO A 144 0.43 17.15 -1.33
CA PRO A 144 -0.31 18.39 -1.15
C PRO A 144 -0.93 18.90 -2.47
N ALA A 145 -0.40 18.49 -3.63
CA ALA A 145 -0.95 18.88 -4.94
C ALA A 145 -2.40 18.39 -5.12
N LEU A 146 -2.79 17.30 -4.44
CA LEU A 146 -4.15 16.77 -4.53
C LEU A 146 -5.23 17.75 -4.07
N LYS A 147 -4.90 18.75 -3.25
CA LYS A 147 -5.85 19.80 -2.82
C LYS A 147 -6.32 20.67 -3.99
N GLU A 148 -5.52 20.80 -5.04
CA GLU A 148 -5.88 21.52 -6.26
C GLU A 148 -6.67 20.61 -7.23
N LEU A 149 -6.54 19.29 -7.09
CA LEU A 149 -7.12 18.30 -8.00
C LEU A 149 -8.47 17.76 -7.52
N LEU A 150 -8.73 17.81 -6.21
CA LEU A 150 -9.85 17.14 -5.56
C LEU A 150 -10.73 18.16 -4.83
N GLY A 151 -12.05 17.94 -4.87
CA GLY A 151 -12.99 18.75 -4.10
C GLY A 151 -12.99 18.40 -2.61
N GLU A 152 -13.51 19.30 -1.78
CA GLU A 152 -13.55 19.20 -0.30
C GLU A 152 -14.21 17.92 0.25
N LYS A 153 -15.12 17.31 -0.52
CA LYS A 153 -15.79 16.05 -0.13
C LYS A 153 -14.95 14.80 -0.41
N SER A 154 -13.75 14.95 -0.96
CA SER A 154 -12.86 13.85 -1.33
C SER A 154 -12.44 13.02 -0.12
N ARG A 155 -12.63 11.71 -0.23
CA ARG A 155 -12.17 10.74 0.77
C ARG A 155 -10.63 10.68 0.86
N ILE A 156 -9.93 10.92 -0.25
CA ILE A 156 -8.46 10.99 -0.26
C ILE A 156 -7.99 12.19 0.57
N LEU A 157 -8.64 13.36 0.44
CA LEU A 157 -8.28 14.53 1.25
C LEU A 157 -8.56 14.30 2.74
N LYS A 158 -9.68 13.66 3.07
CA LYS A 158 -9.98 13.27 4.47
C LYS A 158 -8.97 12.28 5.05
N PHE A 159 -8.50 11.33 4.24
CA PHE A 159 -7.41 10.43 4.62
C PHE A 159 -6.11 11.21 4.86
N GLN A 160 -5.75 12.10 3.92
CA GLN A 160 -4.57 12.96 4.04
C GLN A 160 -4.59 13.83 5.30
N GLU A 161 -5.75 14.35 5.70
CA GLU A 161 -5.92 15.16 6.91
C GLU A 161 -5.56 14.43 8.21
N MET A 162 -5.54 13.08 8.21
CA MET A 162 -5.13 12.28 9.36
C MET A 162 -3.62 12.34 9.63
N PHE A 163 -2.83 12.82 8.66
CA PHE A 163 -1.37 12.85 8.73
C PHE A 163 -0.85 14.29 8.81
N ALA A 164 0.20 14.47 9.57
CA ALA A 164 1.09 15.62 9.45
C ALA A 164 2.13 15.28 8.38
N VAL A 165 2.07 15.94 7.22
CA VAL A 165 3.04 15.75 6.13
C VAL A 165 4.37 16.41 6.54
N GLU A 166 5.43 15.61 6.59
CA GLU A 166 6.76 16.00 7.04
C GLU A 166 7.70 16.25 5.86
N GLU A 167 7.58 15.42 4.81
CA GLU A 167 8.39 15.52 3.60
C GLU A 167 7.55 15.35 2.34
N VAL A 168 8.02 15.91 1.23
CA VAL A 168 7.36 15.85 -0.08
C VAL A 168 8.40 15.54 -1.15
N TYR A 169 8.17 14.48 -1.90
CA TYR A 169 9.02 14.05 -3.01
C TYR A 169 8.32 14.36 -4.34
N LYS A 170 8.60 15.55 -4.89
CA LYS A 170 7.93 16.06 -6.10
C LYS A 170 8.19 15.22 -7.34
N ASP A 171 9.37 14.61 -7.40
CA ASP A 171 9.84 13.83 -8.56
C ASP A 171 9.33 12.38 -8.54
N SER A 172 8.61 11.96 -7.49
CA SER A 172 7.98 10.64 -7.45
C SER A 172 6.86 10.55 -8.50
N ASN A 173 6.88 9.49 -9.28
CA ASN A 173 5.87 9.17 -10.28
C ASN A 173 5.02 7.95 -9.90
N GLU A 174 5.03 7.53 -8.63
CA GLU A 174 4.27 6.37 -8.17
C GLU A 174 2.76 6.53 -8.44
N PHE A 175 2.23 7.75 -8.41
CA PHE A 175 0.84 8.04 -8.77
C PHE A 175 0.45 7.53 -10.17
N MET A 176 1.40 7.43 -11.12
CA MET A 176 1.14 6.96 -12.48
C MET A 176 0.58 5.54 -12.50
N GLU A 177 1.21 4.65 -11.73
CA GLU A 177 0.78 3.26 -11.61
C GLU A 177 -0.58 3.16 -10.91
N TRP A 178 -0.78 3.91 -9.83
CA TRP A 178 -1.98 3.75 -9.02
C TRP A 178 -3.23 4.40 -9.64
N VAL A 179 -3.08 5.58 -10.25
CA VAL A 179 -4.18 6.36 -10.85
C VAL A 179 -4.46 5.96 -12.31
N PHE A 180 -3.40 5.67 -13.08
CA PHE A 180 -3.50 5.40 -14.52
C PHE A 180 -3.15 3.97 -14.92
N LYS A 181 -2.78 3.10 -13.98
CA LYS A 181 -2.46 1.67 -14.19
C LYS A 181 -1.25 1.41 -15.09
N ARG A 182 -0.49 2.44 -15.41
CA ARG A 182 0.69 2.40 -16.30
C ARG A 182 1.70 3.47 -15.89
N LYS A 183 2.99 3.12 -15.87
CA LYS A 183 4.09 4.05 -15.56
C LYS A 183 4.67 4.76 -16.79
N ASP A 184 4.41 4.22 -17.98
CA ASP A 184 5.12 4.53 -19.23
C ASP A 184 4.28 5.29 -20.25
N LEU A 185 3.09 5.77 -19.87
CA LEU A 185 2.24 6.55 -20.77
C LEU A 185 2.73 8.00 -20.86
N PRO A 186 2.81 8.57 -22.08
CA PRO A 186 2.91 10.02 -22.27
C PRO A 186 1.74 10.75 -21.60
N LEU A 187 1.96 11.98 -21.14
CA LEU A 187 0.94 12.75 -20.42
C LEU A 187 -0.31 13.00 -21.26
N GLU A 188 -0.15 13.18 -22.57
CA GLU A 188 -1.22 13.42 -23.53
C GLU A 188 -2.16 12.21 -23.68
N ASP A 189 -1.62 11.01 -23.43
CA ASP A 189 -2.32 9.74 -23.61
C ASP A 189 -2.90 9.20 -22.29
N LEU A 190 -2.75 9.93 -21.18
CA LEU A 190 -3.33 9.51 -19.91
C LEU A 190 -4.85 9.40 -20.01
N PRO A 191 -5.45 8.32 -19.48
CA PRO A 191 -6.89 8.13 -19.51
C PRO A 191 -7.59 9.17 -18.65
N GLU A 192 -8.86 9.43 -18.98
CA GLU A 192 -9.67 10.51 -18.40
C GLU A 192 -11.06 9.99 -18.00
N GLU A 193 -11.14 8.77 -17.49
CA GLU A 193 -12.40 8.11 -17.15
C GLU A 193 -13.01 8.67 -15.86
N THR A 194 -12.16 9.07 -14.92
CA THR A 194 -12.56 9.65 -13.63
C THR A 194 -12.25 11.15 -13.54
N SER A 195 -12.90 11.84 -12.60
CA SER A 195 -12.59 13.26 -12.34
C SER A 195 -11.16 13.47 -11.86
N LEU A 196 -10.63 12.57 -11.03
CA LEU A 196 -9.24 12.62 -10.57
C LEU A 196 -8.28 12.53 -11.76
N GLN A 197 -8.50 11.56 -12.65
CA GLN A 197 -7.69 11.38 -13.85
C GLN A 197 -7.70 12.64 -14.75
N LYS A 198 -8.89 13.19 -15.05
CA LYS A 198 -9.04 14.43 -15.84
C LYS A 198 -8.27 15.60 -15.22
N ASN A 199 -8.52 15.86 -13.94
CA ASN A 199 -7.93 16.99 -13.24
C ASN A 199 -6.40 16.83 -13.13
N MET A 200 -5.93 15.63 -12.81
CA MET A 200 -4.51 15.31 -12.69
C MET A 200 -3.78 15.45 -14.03
N LYS A 201 -4.36 14.92 -15.12
CA LYS A 201 -3.80 15.09 -16.47
C LYS A 201 -3.70 16.57 -16.85
N ALA A 202 -4.78 17.34 -16.67
CA ALA A 202 -4.78 18.77 -16.96
C ALA A 202 -3.73 19.53 -16.14
N HIS A 203 -3.58 19.21 -14.86
CA HIS A 203 -2.57 19.80 -13.99
C HIS A 203 -1.15 19.50 -14.46
N LEU A 204 -0.85 18.23 -14.80
CA LEU A 204 0.46 17.82 -15.32
C LEU A 204 0.80 18.50 -16.66
N LEU A 205 -0.16 18.55 -17.60
CA LEU A 205 0.01 19.22 -18.90
C LEU A 205 0.22 20.74 -18.76
N SER A 206 -0.24 21.35 -17.66
CA SER A 206 0.02 22.76 -17.35
C SER A 206 1.38 23.02 -16.68
N GLY A 207 2.21 21.98 -16.51
CA GLY A 207 3.51 22.05 -15.84
C GLY A 207 3.43 21.88 -14.31
N GLY A 208 2.29 21.43 -13.80
CA GLY A 208 2.13 21.04 -12.39
C GLY A 208 2.82 19.72 -12.06
N TRP A 209 2.78 19.33 -10.79
CA TRP A 209 3.41 18.11 -10.28
C TRP A 209 2.47 17.43 -9.28
N VAL A 210 2.58 16.11 -9.16
CA VAL A 210 1.82 15.35 -8.14
C VAL A 210 2.77 14.86 -7.05
N GLY A 211 3.78 14.08 -7.37
CA GLY A 211 4.71 13.57 -6.36
C GLY A 211 4.03 12.73 -5.28
N GLU A 212 4.70 12.58 -4.15
CA GLU A 212 4.18 11.92 -2.96
C GLU A 212 4.58 12.65 -1.69
N GLY A 213 3.89 12.34 -0.58
CA GLY A 213 4.21 12.85 0.74
C GLY A 213 4.55 11.73 1.71
N MET A 214 5.54 11.98 2.58
CA MET A 214 5.75 11.23 3.81
C MET A 214 5.06 11.97 4.95
N GLY A 215 4.23 11.27 5.72
CA GLY A 215 3.55 11.86 6.85
C GLY A 215 3.47 10.94 8.06
N CYS A 216 3.48 11.55 9.23
CA CYS A 216 3.24 10.90 10.52
C CYS A 216 1.76 11.04 10.91
N LEU A 217 1.15 9.95 11.36
CA LEU A 217 -0.23 9.95 11.83
C LEU A 217 -0.37 10.88 13.04
N LYS A 218 -1.36 11.77 13.01
CA LYS A 218 -1.60 12.70 14.12
C LYS A 218 -2.17 11.96 15.33
N THR A 219 -1.88 12.45 16.52
CA THR A 219 -2.16 11.76 17.79
C THR A 219 -3.63 11.61 18.12
N GLU A 220 -4.52 12.39 17.49
CA GLU A 220 -5.97 12.28 17.66
C GLU A 220 -6.63 11.10 16.90
N TYR A 221 -5.88 10.40 16.04
CA TYR A 221 -6.33 9.22 15.29
C TYR A 221 -5.67 7.96 15.83
#